data_AF-A0A8T2EV42-F1
#
_entry.id   AF-A0A8T2EV42-F1
#
_cell.length_a   1.000
_cell.length_b   1.000
_cell.length_c   1.000
_cell.angle_alpha   90.00
_cell.angle_beta   90.00
_cell.angle_gamma   90.00
#
_symmetry.space_group_name_H-M   'P 1'
#
loop_
_entity.id
_entity.type
_entity.pdbx_description
1 polymer ?
#
loop_
_entity_poly.entity_id
_entity_poly.type
_entity_poly.pdbx_seq_one_letter_code
_entity_poly.pdbx_strand_id
1 'polypeptide(L)'
;MGSVQLSGSGLVASLPPNHSFSHKTKLNKPNSYFFRSKHNAARTKTVRAISTAPASQPPAADEPDEPPAVDFAFVHSVLLPDGTPDIHWRRANGGQKLRDIMLDSNIELYGPYSKPLSNCAGVGTCATCMVEIVNGKELLNPRTDIEKEKLKRKPKNWRLACQTNVGNPDSTGLVVIQQLPEWKAHEWNIPKNIPNDDDLETST
;
A
#
# COMPACT_ATOMS: atom_id res chain seq x y z
N MET A 1 -48.52 47.29 12.48
CA MET A 1 -48.11 48.02 13.71
C MET A 1 -48.49 47.13 14.89
N GLY A 2 -47.53 46.43 15.50
CA GLY A 2 -47.79 45.48 16.58
C GLY A 2 -46.48 44.84 17.01
N SER A 3 -45.70 45.60 17.77
CA SER A 3 -44.44 45.14 18.37
C SER A 3 -44.77 44.27 19.59
N VAL A 4 -44.18 43.08 19.69
CA VAL A 4 -44.13 42.32 20.94
C VAL A 4 -42.66 42.12 21.28
N GLN A 5 -42.27 42.77 22.36
CA GLN A 5 -40.94 42.87 22.90
C GLN A 5 -40.94 42.11 24.23
N LEU A 6 -40.10 41.09 24.38
CA LEU A 6 -39.79 40.52 25.68
C LEU A 6 -38.27 40.33 25.81
N SER A 7 -37.74 40.97 26.86
CA SER A 7 -36.35 40.98 27.31
C SER A 7 -36.05 39.85 28.30
N GLY A 8 -34.76 39.51 28.39
CA GLY A 8 -34.11 38.89 29.57
C GLY A 8 -34.00 37.37 29.50
N SER A 9 -32.89 36.71 29.81
CA SER A 9 -31.67 37.13 30.51
C SER A 9 -30.51 36.22 30.08
N GLY A 10 -29.31 36.79 29.98
CA GLY A 10 -28.12 36.09 29.50
C GLY A 10 -27.51 35.12 30.51
N LEU A 11 -26.74 34.17 29.98
CA LEU A 11 -25.55 33.62 30.62
C LEU A 11 -24.51 33.38 29.51
N VAL A 12 -23.53 34.29 29.45
CA VAL A 12 -22.27 34.09 28.71
C VAL A 12 -21.32 33.32 29.65
N ALA A 13 -20.93 32.11 29.27
CA ALA A 13 -19.87 31.39 29.97
C ALA A 13 -18.55 31.63 29.24
N SER A 14 -17.72 32.48 29.83
CA SER A 14 -16.37 32.80 29.39
C SER A 14 -15.44 31.60 29.54
N LEU A 15 -14.67 31.27 28.49
CA LEU A 15 -13.52 30.37 28.58
C LEU A 15 -12.34 31.08 29.27
N PRO A 16 -11.63 30.43 30.21
CA PRO A 16 -10.30 30.87 30.62
C PRO A 16 -9.22 30.28 29.69
N PRO A 17 -8.18 31.06 29.33
CA PRO A 17 -6.99 30.54 28.66
C PRO A 17 -5.90 30.11 29.66
N ASN A 18 -5.00 29.26 29.18
CA ASN A 18 -3.71 28.86 29.77
C ASN A 18 -3.71 27.71 30.78
N HIS A 19 -3.26 26.54 30.30
CA HIS A 19 -2.48 25.61 31.12
C HIS A 19 -1.32 25.05 30.29
N SER A 20 -0.11 25.51 30.62
CA SER A 20 1.16 24.95 30.19
C SER A 20 1.63 23.98 31.26
N PHE A 21 1.79 22.69 30.96
CA PHE A 21 2.62 21.79 31.77
C PHE A 21 3.27 20.70 30.93
N SER A 22 4.56 20.95 30.65
CA SER A 22 5.72 20.07 30.68
C SER A 22 5.52 18.55 30.56
N HIS A 23 6.06 18.00 29.48
CA HIS A 23 6.39 16.59 29.32
C HIS A 23 7.35 16.12 30.43
N LYS A 24 7.01 15.02 31.12
CA LYS A 24 7.96 14.22 31.89
C LYS A 24 8.14 12.86 31.22
N THR A 25 9.26 12.70 30.53
CA THR A 25 9.75 11.40 30.06
C THR A 25 10.21 10.56 31.25
N LYS A 26 9.53 9.44 31.55
CA LYS A 26 10.03 8.42 32.47
C LYS A 26 10.94 7.46 31.68
N LEU A 27 12.25 7.59 31.89
CA LEU A 27 13.26 6.66 31.42
C LEU A 27 13.38 5.51 32.44
N ASN A 28 13.02 4.29 32.02
CA ASN A 28 13.25 3.07 32.80
C ASN A 28 14.73 2.69 32.73
N LYS A 29 15.40 2.64 33.89
CA LYS A 29 16.70 1.98 34.09
C LYS A 29 16.49 0.49 34.37
N PRO A 30 17.20 -0.42 33.70
CA PRO A 30 17.53 -1.70 34.29
C PRO A 30 18.92 -1.68 34.92
N ASN A 31 18.99 -2.27 36.11
CA ASN A 31 20.20 -2.63 36.85
C ASN A 31 21.03 -3.63 36.04
N SER A 32 22.31 -3.35 35.81
CA SER A 32 23.28 -4.38 35.45
C SER A 32 24.56 -4.21 36.27
N TYR A 33 24.85 -5.28 36.98
CA TYR A 33 25.89 -5.50 37.95
C TYR A 33 27.27 -5.40 37.29
N PHE A 34 28.15 -4.59 37.90
CA PHE A 34 29.55 -4.46 37.50
C PHE A 34 30.32 -5.72 37.92
N PHE A 35 30.75 -6.53 36.94
CA PHE A 35 31.89 -7.41 37.12
C PHE A 35 33.08 -6.90 36.32
N ARG A 36 34.08 -6.44 37.08
CA ARG A 36 35.38 -5.98 36.63
C ARG A 36 36.20 -7.21 36.22
N SER A 37 36.46 -7.39 34.93
CA SER A 37 37.49 -8.32 34.46
C SER A 37 38.67 -7.53 33.90
N LYS A 38 39.82 -7.65 34.57
CA LYS A 38 41.11 -7.17 34.09
C LYS A 38 41.74 -8.27 33.22
N HIS A 39 42.60 -7.82 32.30
CA HIS A 39 43.91 -8.39 31.92
C HIS A 39 44.11 -8.75 30.44
N ASN A 40 45.21 -8.16 29.93
CA ASN A 40 46.16 -8.67 28.93
C ASN A 40 45.83 -8.51 27.44
N ALA A 41 46.15 -7.33 26.91
CA ALA A 41 46.44 -7.13 25.50
C ALA A 41 47.92 -7.41 25.24
N ALA A 42 48.21 -8.59 24.69
CA ALA A 42 49.43 -8.84 23.94
C ALA A 42 49.14 -9.89 22.88
N ARG A 43 49.46 -9.56 21.62
CA ARG A 43 50.21 -10.37 20.65
C ARG A 43 49.75 -10.02 19.22
N THR A 44 50.61 -9.25 18.57
CA THR A 44 50.63 -9.01 17.13
C THR A 44 50.57 -10.33 16.37
N LYS A 45 49.62 -10.44 15.44
CA LYS A 45 49.58 -11.52 14.44
C LYS A 45 49.82 -10.89 13.07
N THR A 46 50.96 -11.25 12.48
CA THR A 46 51.36 -10.92 11.11
C THR A 46 50.38 -11.54 10.13
N VAL A 47 49.74 -10.72 9.30
CA VAL A 47 48.90 -11.18 8.19
C VAL A 47 49.82 -11.52 7.01
N ARG A 48 49.79 -12.77 6.55
CA ARG A 48 50.50 -13.23 5.35
C ARG A 48 49.48 -13.27 4.21
N ALA A 49 49.64 -12.37 3.24
CA ALA A 49 48.83 -12.37 2.02
C ALA A 49 49.18 -13.60 1.17
N ILE A 50 48.16 -14.39 0.83
CA ILE A 50 48.25 -15.51 -0.11
C ILE A 50 47.56 -15.06 -1.39
N SER A 51 48.33 -14.98 -2.47
CA SER A 51 47.86 -14.70 -3.82
C SER A 51 47.09 -15.92 -4.34
N THR A 52 45.80 -15.76 -4.63
CA THR A 52 45.03 -16.75 -5.40
C THR A 52 45.07 -16.40 -6.88
N ALA A 53 45.63 -17.34 -7.65
CA ALA A 53 45.69 -17.35 -9.11
C ALA A 53 44.30 -17.20 -9.77
N PRO A 54 44.22 -16.75 -11.04
CA PRO A 54 42.95 -16.62 -11.73
C PRO A 54 42.42 -18.03 -12.04
N ALA A 55 41.43 -18.45 -11.26
CA ALA A 55 40.66 -19.64 -11.59
C ALA A 55 39.68 -19.29 -12.71
N SER A 56 39.85 -20.03 -13.80
CA SER A 56 38.96 -20.21 -14.93
C SER A 56 37.49 -19.92 -14.63
N GLN A 57 36.93 -19.04 -15.46
CA GLN A 57 35.52 -18.73 -15.63
C GLN A 57 34.67 -20.02 -15.65
N PRO A 58 33.72 -20.21 -14.71
CA PRO A 58 32.67 -21.20 -14.87
C PRO A 58 31.78 -20.82 -16.07
N PRO A 59 31.23 -21.79 -16.81
CA PRO A 59 30.30 -21.52 -17.90
C PRO A 59 29.09 -20.75 -17.39
N ALA A 60 28.55 -19.88 -18.25
CA ALA A 60 27.34 -19.09 -18.02
C ALA A 60 26.26 -19.95 -17.34
N ALA A 61 25.85 -19.54 -16.15
CA ALA A 61 24.67 -20.09 -15.51
C ALA A 61 23.47 -19.77 -16.40
N ASP A 62 22.67 -20.79 -16.70
CA ASP A 62 21.31 -20.60 -17.19
C ASP A 62 20.59 -19.59 -16.29
N GLU A 63 20.01 -18.56 -16.92
CA GLU A 63 19.15 -17.59 -16.27
C GLU A 63 18.11 -18.32 -15.39
N PRO A 64 17.95 -17.95 -14.10
CA PRO A 64 16.94 -18.58 -13.27
C PRO A 64 15.56 -18.23 -13.85
N ASP A 65 14.82 -19.27 -14.25
CA ASP A 65 13.42 -19.25 -14.65
C ASP A 65 12.64 -18.35 -13.65
N GLU A 66 12.27 -17.14 -14.10
CA GLU A 66 11.69 -16.13 -13.22
C GLU A 66 10.34 -16.68 -12.70
N PRO A 67 10.14 -16.73 -11.37
CA PRO A 67 8.93 -17.33 -10.83
C PRO A 67 7.68 -16.60 -11.36
N PRO A 68 6.62 -17.34 -11.72
CA PRO A 68 5.43 -16.75 -12.31
C PRO A 68 4.80 -15.72 -11.36
N ALA A 69 4.67 -14.49 -11.84
CA ALA A 69 4.10 -13.39 -11.07
C ALA A 69 3.11 -12.58 -11.92
N VAL A 70 2.14 -11.97 -11.23
CA VAL A 70 1.18 -11.06 -11.83
C VAL A 70 1.63 -9.63 -11.54
N ASP A 71 1.65 -8.83 -12.59
CA ASP A 71 1.94 -7.40 -12.52
C ASP A 71 0.65 -6.61 -12.32
N PHE A 72 0.75 -5.53 -11.55
CA PHE A 72 -0.35 -4.64 -11.19
C PHE A 72 0.01 -3.21 -11.52
N ALA A 73 -0.90 -2.53 -12.21
CA ALA A 73 -0.88 -1.08 -12.35
C ALA A 73 -2.01 -0.49 -11.49
N PHE A 74 -1.66 0.13 -10.36
CA PHE A 74 -2.62 0.80 -9.50
C PHE A 74 -2.71 2.28 -9.84
N VAL A 75 -3.83 2.70 -10.42
CA VAL A 75 -4.05 4.09 -10.81
C VAL A 75 -4.71 4.86 -9.68
N HIS A 76 -4.07 5.93 -9.23
CA HIS A 76 -4.56 6.78 -8.16
C HIS A 76 -5.89 7.45 -8.54
N SER A 77 -6.68 7.87 -7.54
CA SER A 77 -7.94 8.59 -7.74
C SER A 77 -7.76 10.06 -8.14
N VAL A 78 -6.54 10.57 -8.12
CA VAL A 78 -6.16 11.97 -8.35
C VAL A 78 -5.08 11.98 -9.42
N LEU A 79 -5.23 12.83 -10.45
CA LEU A 79 -4.21 12.99 -11.49
C LEU A 79 -3.02 13.76 -10.93
N LEU A 80 -1.87 13.55 -11.58
CA LEU A 80 -0.72 14.41 -11.40
C LEU A 80 -1.04 15.86 -11.87
N PRO A 81 -0.25 16.87 -11.44
CA PRO A 81 -0.48 18.27 -11.84
C PRO A 81 -0.46 18.53 -13.34
N ASP A 82 0.16 17.63 -14.12
CA ASP A 82 0.22 17.66 -15.58
C ASP A 82 -1.02 17.04 -16.27
N GLY A 83 -1.94 16.46 -15.49
CA GLY A 83 -3.14 15.79 -15.98
C GLY A 83 -2.94 14.32 -16.38
N THR A 84 -1.76 13.73 -16.12
CA THR A 84 -1.51 12.30 -16.36
C THR A 84 -1.95 11.45 -15.16
N PRO A 85 -2.37 10.18 -15.37
CA PRO A 85 -2.70 9.28 -14.27
C PRO A 85 -1.45 8.95 -13.45
N ASP A 86 -1.55 9.05 -12.13
CA ASP A 86 -0.51 8.52 -11.23
C ASP A 86 -0.65 7.00 -11.14
N ILE A 87 0.34 6.25 -11.64
CA ILE A 87 0.31 4.79 -11.74
C ILE A 87 1.40 4.19 -10.85
N HIS A 88 1.01 3.32 -9.94
CA HIS A 88 1.93 2.61 -9.06
C HIS A 88 2.04 1.13 -9.47
N TRP A 89 3.21 0.73 -9.94
CA TRP A 89 3.51 -0.63 -10.39
C TRP A 89 3.87 -1.56 -9.24
N ARG A 90 3.29 -2.75 -9.19
CA ARG A 90 3.59 -3.80 -8.19
C ARG A 90 3.60 -5.17 -8.83
N ARG A 91 4.44 -6.07 -8.32
CA ARG A 91 4.48 -7.48 -8.71
C ARG A 91 4.07 -8.33 -7.52
N ALA A 92 3.20 -9.33 -7.72
CA ALA A 92 2.79 -10.26 -6.68
C ALA A 92 2.47 -11.65 -7.23
N ASN A 93 2.72 -12.67 -6.41
CA ASN A 93 2.39 -14.05 -6.74
C ASN A 93 0.86 -14.24 -6.77
N GLY A 94 0.39 -15.10 -7.66
CA GLY A 94 -1.01 -15.51 -7.68
C GLY A 94 -1.43 -16.31 -6.44
N GLY A 95 -2.73 -16.50 -6.26
CA GLY A 95 -3.40 -17.04 -5.08
C GLY A 95 -3.67 -16.03 -3.97
N GLN A 96 -2.98 -14.88 -3.94
CA GLN A 96 -3.10 -13.88 -2.89
C GLN A 96 -4.38 -13.05 -2.98
N LYS A 97 -4.83 -12.50 -1.83
CA LYS A 97 -5.94 -11.54 -1.81
C LYS A 97 -5.46 -10.18 -2.28
N LEU A 98 -6.24 -9.56 -3.16
CA LEU A 98 -5.92 -8.24 -3.71
C LEU A 98 -5.80 -7.17 -2.62
N ARG A 99 -6.65 -7.24 -1.57
CA ARG A 99 -6.54 -6.34 -0.41
C ARG A 99 -5.15 -6.40 0.24
N ASP A 100 -4.61 -7.60 0.43
CA ASP A 100 -3.38 -7.77 1.20
C ASP A 100 -2.21 -7.24 0.37
N ILE A 101 -2.16 -7.56 -0.93
CA ILE A 101 -1.21 -6.98 -1.90
C ILE A 101 -1.22 -5.45 -1.84
N MET A 102 -2.40 -4.83 -1.88
CA MET A 102 -2.50 -3.36 -1.85
C MET A 102 -2.02 -2.78 -0.52
N LEU A 103 -2.37 -3.39 0.60
CA LEU A 103 -1.98 -2.88 1.92
C LEU A 103 -0.49 -3.07 2.20
N ASP A 104 0.06 -4.23 1.85
CA ASP A 104 1.48 -4.56 2.05
C ASP A 104 2.39 -3.71 1.17
N SER A 105 1.89 -3.25 0.04
CA SER A 105 2.62 -2.40 -0.91
C SER A 105 2.30 -0.90 -0.80
N ASN A 106 1.69 -0.50 0.32
CA ASN A 106 1.34 0.88 0.66
C ASN A 106 0.42 1.59 -0.36
N ILE A 107 -0.38 0.83 -1.10
CA ILE A 107 -1.39 1.36 -2.03
C ILE A 107 -2.64 1.78 -1.25
N GLU A 108 -3.19 2.94 -1.59
CA GLU A 108 -4.37 3.48 -0.91
C GLU A 108 -5.65 2.76 -1.34
N LEU A 109 -6.07 1.78 -0.54
CA LEU A 109 -7.32 1.06 -0.77
C LEU A 109 -8.55 1.76 -0.17
N TYR A 110 -8.35 2.54 0.90
CA TYR A 110 -9.45 3.14 1.66
C TYR A 110 -9.44 4.64 1.51
N GLY A 111 -10.62 5.21 1.27
CA GLY A 111 -10.77 6.66 1.28
C GLY A 111 -10.43 7.24 2.66
N PRO A 112 -10.17 8.56 2.74
CA PRO A 112 -9.68 9.24 3.95
C PRO A 112 -10.50 8.96 5.21
N TYR A 113 -11.82 8.79 5.06
CA TYR A 113 -12.74 8.50 6.16
C TYR A 113 -12.94 7.01 6.43
N SER A 114 -12.79 6.16 5.42
CA SER A 114 -13.09 4.73 5.53
C SER A 114 -12.00 3.96 6.30
N LYS A 115 -10.73 4.38 6.17
CA LYS A 115 -9.60 3.67 6.79
C LYS A 115 -9.70 3.62 8.33
N PRO A 116 -9.90 4.74 9.05
CA PRO A 116 -9.98 4.73 10.52
C PRO A 116 -11.38 4.39 11.07
N LEU A 117 -12.45 4.63 10.32
CA LEU A 117 -13.82 4.57 10.87
C LEU A 117 -14.65 3.39 10.36
N SER A 118 -14.27 2.74 9.25
CA SER A 118 -15.13 1.74 8.61
C SER A 118 -14.33 0.71 7.79
N ASN A 119 -13.59 -0.15 8.48
CA ASN A 119 -12.86 -1.26 7.88
C ASN A 119 -13.26 -2.60 8.54
N CYS A 120 -13.98 -3.45 7.82
CA CYS A 120 -14.39 -4.77 8.31
C CYS A 120 -13.29 -5.85 8.30
N ALA A 121 -12.01 -5.47 8.21
CA ALA A 121 -10.87 -6.38 8.11
C ALA A 121 -10.92 -7.43 6.98
N GLY A 122 -11.82 -7.24 6.01
CA GLY A 122 -11.91 -8.08 4.81
C GLY A 122 -13.03 -9.11 4.85
N VAL A 123 -13.91 -9.05 5.85
CA VAL A 123 -15.11 -9.91 5.96
C VAL A 123 -16.12 -9.65 4.83
N GLY A 124 -16.09 -8.46 4.20
CA GLY A 124 -16.95 -8.11 3.06
C GLY A 124 -18.27 -7.41 3.45
N THR A 125 -18.44 -7.00 4.70
CA THR A 125 -19.67 -6.37 5.19
C THR A 125 -19.75 -4.86 4.95
N CYS A 126 -18.62 -4.15 5.07
CA CYS A 126 -18.58 -2.68 4.98
C CYS A 126 -18.57 -2.13 3.54
N ALA A 127 -18.20 -2.95 2.55
CA ALA A 127 -18.01 -2.55 1.15
C ALA A 127 -17.06 -1.35 0.92
N THR A 128 -16.15 -1.04 1.85
CA THR A 128 -15.21 0.09 1.70
C THR A 128 -13.95 -0.25 0.91
N CYS A 129 -13.68 -1.53 0.67
CA CYS A 129 -12.52 -2.04 -0.10
C CYS A 129 -12.78 -2.03 -1.63
N MET A 130 -13.53 -1.04 -2.14
CA MET A 130 -13.94 -0.98 -3.54
C MET A 130 -12.81 -0.56 -4.46
N VAL A 131 -12.66 -1.31 -5.55
CA VAL A 131 -11.72 -1.03 -6.64
C VAL A 131 -12.43 -1.22 -7.97
N GLU A 132 -11.98 -0.52 -8.99
CA GLU A 132 -12.45 -0.71 -10.36
C GLU A 132 -11.38 -1.47 -11.15
N ILE A 133 -11.77 -2.59 -11.76
CA ILE A 133 -10.90 -3.36 -12.64
C ILE A 133 -11.03 -2.79 -14.04
N VAL A 134 -9.95 -2.16 -14.52
CA VAL A 134 -9.92 -1.55 -15.85
C VAL A 134 -9.49 -2.58 -16.89
N ASN A 135 -8.51 -3.42 -16.55
CA ASN A 135 -8.02 -4.53 -17.39
C ASN A 135 -7.60 -5.74 -16.55
N GLY A 136 -7.52 -6.94 -17.15
CA GLY A 136 -7.05 -8.15 -16.49
C GLY A 136 -8.09 -8.81 -15.58
N LYS A 137 -9.38 -8.73 -15.93
CA LYS A 137 -10.47 -9.30 -15.11
C LYS A 137 -10.43 -10.83 -15.07
N GLU A 138 -9.97 -11.44 -16.13
CA GLU A 138 -9.76 -12.88 -16.32
C GLU A 138 -8.67 -13.45 -15.40
N LEU A 139 -7.74 -12.61 -14.94
CA LEU A 139 -6.71 -12.98 -13.96
C LEU A 139 -7.24 -12.92 -12.52
N LEU A 140 -8.53 -12.67 -12.32
CA LEU A 140 -9.15 -12.59 -11.00
C LEU A 140 -10.23 -13.65 -10.85
N ASN A 141 -10.47 -14.06 -9.61
CA ASN A 141 -11.59 -14.95 -9.31
C ASN A 141 -12.94 -14.36 -9.77
N PRO A 142 -13.94 -15.21 -10.11
CA PRO A 142 -15.28 -14.73 -10.41
C PRO A 142 -15.89 -14.00 -9.21
N ARG A 143 -16.85 -13.11 -9.48
CA ARG A 143 -17.50 -12.32 -8.41
C ARG A 143 -18.21 -13.23 -7.42
N THR A 144 -17.90 -13.03 -6.13
CA THR A 144 -18.55 -13.75 -5.03
C THR A 144 -19.95 -13.23 -4.78
N ASP A 145 -20.78 -13.98 -4.04
CA ASP A 145 -22.15 -13.57 -3.75
C ASP A 145 -22.22 -12.32 -2.88
N ILE A 146 -21.25 -12.15 -1.96
CA ILE A 146 -21.08 -10.93 -1.17
C ILE A 146 -20.85 -9.73 -2.09
N GLU A 147 -19.98 -9.87 -3.11
CA GLU A 147 -19.74 -8.81 -4.09
C GLU A 147 -20.98 -8.52 -4.94
N LYS A 148 -21.75 -9.55 -5.33
CA LYS A 148 -23.00 -9.37 -6.08
C LYS A 148 -24.02 -8.58 -5.27
N GLU A 149 -24.15 -8.87 -3.98
CA GLU A 149 -25.10 -8.18 -3.10
C GLU A 149 -24.67 -6.73 -2.81
N LYS A 150 -23.41 -6.54 -2.38
CA LYS A 150 -22.91 -5.23 -1.94
C LYS A 150 -22.72 -4.24 -3.10
N LEU A 151 -22.30 -4.73 -4.26
CA LEU A 151 -22.05 -3.90 -5.45
C LEU A 151 -23.18 -3.99 -6.49
N LYS A 152 -24.41 -4.35 -6.08
CA LYS A 152 -25.56 -4.50 -7.00
C LYS A 152 -25.97 -3.24 -7.75
N ARG A 153 -25.68 -2.06 -7.18
CA ARG A 153 -25.96 -0.73 -7.77
C ARG A 153 -24.73 -0.10 -8.44
N LYS A 154 -23.61 -0.82 -8.49
CA LYS A 154 -22.33 -0.33 -9.01
C LYS A 154 -22.03 -0.98 -10.37
N PRO A 155 -21.13 -0.37 -11.17
CA PRO A 155 -20.67 -0.95 -12.42
C PRO A 155 -20.17 -2.40 -12.27
N LYS A 156 -20.31 -3.21 -13.33
CA LYS A 156 -19.96 -4.63 -13.29
C LYS A 156 -18.46 -4.89 -13.13
N ASN A 157 -17.63 -3.94 -13.53
CA ASN A 157 -16.18 -3.96 -13.42
C ASN A 157 -15.67 -3.59 -12.01
N TRP A 158 -16.55 -3.15 -11.10
CA TRP A 158 -16.17 -2.90 -9.71
C TRP A 158 -16.11 -4.21 -8.92
N ARG A 159 -15.10 -4.30 -8.05
CA ARG A 159 -14.80 -5.44 -7.21
C ARG A 159 -14.53 -4.99 -5.78
N LEU A 160 -14.73 -5.91 -4.83
CA LEU A 160 -14.25 -5.75 -3.47
C LEU A 160 -12.87 -6.39 -3.40
N ALA A 161 -11.81 -5.58 -3.24
CA ALA A 161 -10.43 -6.08 -3.17
C ALA A 161 -10.26 -7.15 -2.08
N CYS A 162 -11.03 -7.06 -1.00
CA CYS A 162 -11.00 -8.01 0.11
C CYS A 162 -11.66 -9.37 -0.17
N GLN A 163 -12.47 -9.46 -1.23
CA GLN A 163 -13.12 -10.68 -1.71
C GLN A 163 -12.55 -11.16 -3.05
N THR A 164 -11.53 -10.45 -3.54
CA THR A 164 -10.90 -10.72 -4.83
C THR A 164 -9.57 -11.43 -4.60
N ASN A 165 -9.41 -12.56 -5.27
CA ASN A 165 -8.16 -13.32 -5.31
C ASN A 165 -7.54 -13.20 -6.70
N VAL A 166 -6.22 -13.09 -6.72
CA VAL A 166 -5.43 -12.95 -7.94
C VAL A 166 -5.10 -14.34 -8.46
N GLY A 167 -5.69 -14.76 -9.57
CA GLY A 167 -5.29 -15.95 -10.34
C GLY A 167 -4.99 -17.22 -9.55
N ASN A 168 -4.18 -18.07 -10.16
CA ASN A 168 -3.50 -19.21 -9.55
C ASN A 168 -2.03 -18.85 -9.31
N PRO A 169 -1.28 -19.60 -8.48
CA PRO A 169 0.14 -19.36 -8.24
C PRO A 169 0.98 -19.25 -9.52
N ASP A 170 0.59 -19.95 -10.58
CA ASP A 170 1.31 -19.98 -11.88
C ASP A 170 0.79 -18.93 -12.88
N SER A 171 -0.09 -18.02 -12.44
CA SER A 171 -0.66 -16.99 -13.33
C SER A 171 0.35 -15.88 -13.58
N THR A 172 0.44 -15.46 -14.84
CA THR A 172 1.22 -14.32 -15.29
C THR A 172 0.35 -13.36 -16.09
N GLY A 173 0.71 -12.09 -16.11
CA GLY A 173 0.02 -11.05 -16.86
C GLY A 173 -0.19 -9.77 -16.06
N LEU A 174 -0.94 -8.84 -16.64
CA LEU A 174 -1.13 -7.49 -16.10
C LEU A 174 -2.58 -7.23 -15.70
N VAL A 175 -2.79 -6.78 -14.47
CA VAL A 175 -4.07 -6.27 -13.98
C VAL A 175 -3.97 -4.75 -13.76
N VAL A 176 -4.87 -4.00 -14.40
CA VAL A 176 -4.94 -2.54 -14.24
C VAL A 176 -6.13 -2.20 -13.36
N ILE A 177 -5.87 -1.49 -12.26
CA ILE A 177 -6.82 -1.26 -11.18
C ILE A 177 -6.90 0.23 -10.88
N GLN A 178 -8.11 0.79 -10.97
CA GLN A 178 -8.40 2.12 -10.47
C GLN A 178 -8.69 2.08 -8.96
N GLN A 179 -7.93 2.87 -8.22
CA GLN A 179 -8.12 3.08 -6.79
C GLN A 179 -9.31 4.01 -6.54
N LEU A 180 -10.05 3.75 -5.45
CA LEU A 180 -11.12 4.61 -4.94
C LEU A 180 -12.06 5.14 -6.05
N PRO A 181 -12.75 4.26 -6.81
CA PRO A 181 -13.49 4.67 -7.99
C PRO A 181 -14.67 5.62 -7.69
N GLU A 182 -15.14 5.67 -6.45
CA GLU A 182 -16.13 6.66 -6.01
C GLU A 182 -15.56 8.08 -5.81
N TRP A 183 -14.24 8.19 -5.65
CA TRP A 183 -13.52 9.44 -5.39
C TRP A 183 -12.76 9.94 -6.63
N LYS A 184 -12.84 9.19 -7.73
CA LYS A 184 -12.26 9.56 -9.02
C LYS A 184 -13.04 10.76 -9.58
N ALA A 185 -12.41 11.93 -9.58
CA ALA A 185 -13.02 13.17 -10.06
C ALA A 185 -12.90 13.39 -11.58
N HIS A 186 -12.17 12.53 -12.28
CA HIS A 186 -11.81 12.69 -13.69
C HIS A 186 -11.84 11.34 -14.41
N GLU A 187 -12.22 11.33 -15.69
CA GLU A 187 -12.00 10.15 -16.52
C GLU A 187 -10.57 10.16 -17.07
N TRP A 188 -10.02 8.97 -17.29
CA TRP A 188 -8.73 8.80 -17.96
C TRP A 188 -8.80 7.54 -18.82
N ASN A 189 -8.00 7.52 -19.87
CA ASN A 189 -7.88 6.38 -20.76
C ASN A 189 -6.52 5.72 -20.54
N ILE A 190 -6.50 4.38 -20.51
CA ILE A 190 -5.25 3.64 -20.58
C ILE A 190 -4.57 4.03 -21.91
N PRO A 191 -3.35 4.62 -21.90
CA PRO A 191 -2.60 4.78 -23.13
C PRO A 191 -2.36 3.39 -23.72
N LYS A 192 -2.64 3.23 -25.01
CA LYS A 192 -2.56 1.92 -25.69
C LYS A 192 -1.17 1.27 -25.64
N ASN A 193 -0.14 2.06 -25.31
CA ASN A 193 1.19 1.60 -24.92
C ASN A 193 1.36 1.81 -23.41
N ILE A 194 1.13 0.76 -22.64
CA ILE A 194 1.73 0.64 -21.32
C ILE A 194 3.18 0.18 -21.60
N PRO A 195 4.21 0.99 -21.30
CA PRO A 195 5.58 0.53 -21.38
C PRO A 195 5.74 -0.63 -20.41
N ASN A 196 6.23 -1.76 -20.88
CA ASN A 196 6.80 -2.74 -19.97
C ASN A 196 8.08 -2.11 -19.40
N ASP A 197 8.47 -2.44 -18.17
CA ASP A 197 9.70 -1.91 -17.54
C ASP A 197 10.97 -2.12 -18.39
N ASP A 198 10.91 -2.97 -19.43
CA ASP A 198 11.96 -3.18 -20.44
C ASP A 198 12.26 -1.94 -21.32
N ASP A 199 11.35 -0.97 -21.43
CA ASP A 199 11.54 0.19 -22.32
C ASP A 199 12.32 1.35 -21.67
N LEU A 200 12.65 1.29 -20.38
CA LEU A 200 13.32 2.39 -19.68
C LEU A 200 14.85 2.39 -19.77
N GLU A 201 15.48 1.33 -20.30
CA GLU A 201 16.96 1.23 -20.40
C GLU A 201 17.56 1.60 -21.77
N THR A 202 16.76 1.93 -22.80
CA THR A 202 17.28 2.22 -24.15
C THR A 202 17.38 3.69 -24.54
N SER A 203 17.54 4.59 -23.56
CA SER A 203 17.87 6.00 -23.81
C SER A 203 19.17 6.39 -23.11
N THR A 204 20.28 5.80 -23.57
CA THR A 204 21.64 6.35 -23.38
C THR A 204 22.07 7.02 -24.66
#